data_AF-Q4C3J1-F1
#
_entry.id   AF-Q4C3J1-F1
#
_cell.length_a   1.000
_cell.length_b   1.000
_cell.length_c   1.000
_cell.angle_alpha   90.00
_cell.angle_beta   90.00
_cell.angle_gamma   90.00
#
_symmetry.space_group_name_H-M   'P 1'
#
loop_
_entity.id
_entity.type
_entity.pdbx_description
1 polymer ?
#
loop_
_entity_poly.entity_id
_entity_poly.type
_entity_poly.pdbx_seq_one_letter_code
_entity_poly.pdbx_strand_id
1 'polypeptide(L)'
;MYDNVCKFLAERFSSDFANWLLNEPIALTELKPTELSLNPIRADSLIFLQSEEVVLHIEFQTSPDEDIPFRMTDYRLRVYRRYPNKEMYQVVIYLKPSNSELVHQNTFELTNLRHQFNVIRLWEENTDIFLNNSGLLPFAVLTRTDNPRETLTQIADLIDSMPNKQQQSDISASTAILSGLKLDQDSVKPLQNIIIIVGA
;
A
#
# COMPACT_ATOMS: atom_id res chain seq x y z
N MET A 1 7.59 3.63 10.20
CA MET A 1 8.61 3.96 9.16
C MET A 1 8.14 3.48 7.80
N TYR A 2 7.80 2.20 7.67
CA TYR A 2 7.21 1.63 6.46
C TYR A 2 5.87 2.30 6.08
N ASP A 3 5.09 2.69 7.09
CA ASP A 3 3.78 3.32 6.92
C ASP A 3 3.86 4.63 6.12
N ASN A 4 4.83 5.49 6.45
CA ASN A 4 5.05 6.74 5.73
C ASN A 4 5.45 6.52 4.27
N VAL A 5 6.28 5.50 4.01
CA VAL A 5 6.68 5.13 2.64
C VAL A 5 5.49 4.62 1.85
N CYS A 6 4.65 3.77 2.46
CA CYS A 6 3.48 3.23 1.78
C CYS A 6 2.47 4.33 1.45
N LYS A 7 2.23 5.28 2.36
CA LYS A 7 1.39 6.45 2.09
C LYS A 7 1.97 7.33 1.00
N PHE A 8 3.27 7.62 1.07
CA PHE A 8 3.95 8.40 0.05
C PHE A 8 3.79 7.76 -1.33
N LEU A 9 3.99 6.45 -1.46
CA LEU A 9 3.81 5.74 -2.73
C LEU A 9 2.35 5.79 -3.20
N ALA A 10 1.39 5.53 -2.32
CA ALA A 10 -0.03 5.56 -2.64
C ALA A 10 -0.51 6.95 -3.09
N GLU A 11 0.00 8.01 -2.46
CA GLU A 11 -0.31 9.40 -2.84
C GLU A 11 0.37 9.78 -4.16
N ARG A 12 1.68 9.53 -4.27
CA ARG A 12 2.51 9.98 -5.41
C ARG A 12 2.20 9.22 -6.69
N PHE A 13 1.86 7.95 -6.58
CA PHE A 13 1.55 7.04 -7.69
C PHE A 13 0.09 6.57 -7.65
N SER A 14 -0.82 7.49 -7.31
CA SER A 14 -2.22 7.15 -7.06
C SER A 14 -2.92 6.47 -8.24
N SER A 15 -2.57 6.81 -9.49
CA SER A 15 -3.07 6.11 -10.68
C SER A 15 -2.65 4.64 -10.76
N ASP A 16 -1.43 4.30 -10.34
CA ASP A 16 -0.95 2.90 -10.34
C ASP A 16 -1.69 2.09 -9.27
N PHE A 17 -1.95 2.70 -8.10
CA PHE A 17 -2.77 2.09 -7.05
C PHE A 17 -4.24 1.97 -7.45
N ALA A 18 -4.80 2.96 -8.14
CA ALA A 18 -6.16 2.89 -8.66
C ALA A 18 -6.28 1.76 -9.70
N ASN A 19 -5.32 1.65 -10.63
CA ASN A 19 -5.29 0.58 -11.62
C ASN A 19 -5.21 -0.80 -10.95
N TRP A 20 -4.40 -0.95 -9.91
CA TRP A 20 -4.26 -2.21 -9.20
C TRP A 20 -5.49 -2.58 -8.35
N LEU A 21 -6.04 -1.62 -7.60
CA LEU A 21 -7.06 -1.89 -6.59
C LEU A 21 -8.49 -1.77 -7.13
N LEU A 22 -8.70 -0.93 -8.14
CA LEU A 22 -10.00 -0.63 -8.74
C LEU A 22 -10.12 -1.15 -10.17
N ASN A 23 -9.05 -1.69 -10.77
CA ASN A 23 -8.95 -2.04 -12.19
C ASN A 23 -9.17 -0.86 -13.15
N GLU A 24 -8.98 0.38 -12.67
CA GLU A 24 -9.12 1.59 -13.47
C GLU A 24 -8.04 2.62 -13.08
N PRO A 25 -7.24 3.14 -14.04
CA PRO A 25 -6.17 4.11 -13.76
C PRO A 25 -6.73 5.53 -13.57
N ILE A 26 -7.59 5.71 -12.57
CA ILE A 26 -8.22 6.99 -12.25
C ILE A 26 -7.21 7.89 -11.53
N ALA A 27 -7.18 9.18 -11.88
CA ALA A 27 -6.43 10.16 -11.11
C ALA A 27 -7.11 10.39 -9.75
N LEU A 28 -6.39 10.12 -8.67
CA LEU A 28 -6.88 10.35 -7.31
C LEU A 28 -6.02 11.39 -6.60
N THR A 29 -6.63 12.20 -5.75
CA THR A 29 -5.95 13.14 -4.86
C THR A 29 -6.16 12.75 -3.40
N GLU A 30 -5.25 13.15 -2.51
CA GLU A 30 -5.40 12.90 -1.07
C GLU A 30 -6.70 13.55 -0.52
N LEU A 31 -7.43 12.80 0.31
CA LEU A 31 -8.49 13.31 1.18
C LEU A 31 -7.95 13.34 2.61
N LYS A 32 -7.76 14.53 3.19
CA LYS A 32 -7.04 14.62 4.47
C LYS A 32 -7.89 14.09 5.62
N PRO A 33 -7.32 13.34 6.59
CA PRO A 33 -8.06 12.84 7.75
C PRO A 33 -8.72 13.95 8.59
N THR A 34 -8.14 15.16 8.60
CA THR A 34 -8.73 16.34 9.26
C THR A 34 -10.10 16.71 8.69
N GLU A 35 -10.39 16.35 7.44
CA GLU A 35 -11.69 16.55 6.81
C GLU A 35 -12.75 15.57 7.34
N LEU A 36 -12.35 14.48 8.00
CA LEU A 36 -13.25 13.41 8.47
C LEU A 36 -13.62 13.49 9.98
N SER A 37 -13.08 14.46 10.77
CA SER A 37 -13.30 14.70 12.23
C SER A 37 -12.81 13.58 13.19
N LEU A 38 -12.69 13.68 14.53
CA LEU A 38 -12.35 14.75 15.51
C LEU A 38 -11.12 14.31 16.39
N ASN A 39 -10.81 13.01 16.40
CA ASN A 39 -9.52 12.43 16.71
C ASN A 39 -9.42 11.22 15.77
N PRO A 40 -8.46 11.17 14.82
CA PRO A 40 -8.24 9.94 14.08
C PRO A 40 -7.95 8.83 15.08
N ILE A 41 -8.60 7.67 14.92
CA ILE A 41 -8.14 6.44 15.58
C ILE A 41 -6.74 6.26 15.01
N ARG A 42 -5.71 6.63 15.80
CA ARG A 42 -4.33 6.81 15.34
C ARG A 42 -3.94 5.63 14.45
N ALA A 43 -3.89 5.88 13.15
CA ALA A 43 -3.50 4.92 12.16
C ALA A 43 -2.46 5.61 11.29
N ASP A 44 -1.22 5.52 11.76
CA ASP A 44 -0.05 6.04 11.03
C ASP A 44 0.14 5.34 9.68
N SER A 45 -0.72 4.36 9.34
CA SER A 45 -0.65 3.49 8.16
C SER A 45 -1.82 3.60 7.18
N LEU A 46 -2.81 4.48 7.40
CA LEU A 46 -3.91 4.68 6.43
C LEU A 46 -3.77 5.93 5.54
N ILE A 47 -4.34 5.86 4.34
CA ILE A 47 -4.49 6.97 3.41
C ILE A 47 -5.87 6.93 2.77
N PHE A 48 -6.46 8.11 2.55
CA PHE A 48 -7.65 8.27 1.72
C PHE A 48 -7.26 9.00 0.45
N LEU A 49 -7.65 8.41 -0.68
CA LEU A 49 -7.51 8.98 -2.01
C LEU A 49 -8.92 9.15 -2.58
N GLN A 50 -9.16 10.19 -3.38
CA GLN A 50 -10.49 10.45 -3.92
C GLN A 50 -10.47 10.98 -5.36
N SER A 51 -11.54 10.69 -6.08
CA SER A 51 -11.98 11.37 -7.30
C SER A 51 -13.33 12.05 -7.05
N GLU A 52 -14.05 12.48 -8.10
CA GLU A 52 -15.42 12.98 -7.97
C GLU A 52 -16.38 11.90 -7.47
N GLU A 53 -16.21 10.65 -7.92
CA GLU A 53 -17.17 9.56 -7.70
C GLU A 53 -16.71 8.55 -6.64
N VAL A 54 -15.41 8.42 -6.40
CA VAL A 54 -14.83 7.35 -5.56
C VAL A 54 -13.99 7.92 -4.41
N VAL A 55 -14.04 7.24 -3.27
CA VAL A 55 -13.05 7.33 -2.19
C VAL A 55 -12.37 5.97 -2.04
N LEU A 56 -11.07 5.92 -2.27
CA LEU A 56 -10.22 4.76 -2.03
C LEU A 56 -9.56 4.92 -0.66
N HIS A 57 -9.88 4.02 0.26
CA HIS A 57 -9.28 3.92 1.59
C HIS A 57 -8.34 2.72 1.63
N ILE A 58 -7.06 3.00 1.86
CA ILE A 58 -6.02 1.98 1.97
C ILE A 58 -5.45 2.04 3.39
N GLU A 59 -5.37 0.89 4.05
CA GLU A 59 -4.66 0.76 5.31
C GLU A 59 -3.56 -0.31 5.22
N PHE A 60 -2.30 0.10 5.38
CA PHE A 60 -1.16 -0.81 5.35
C PHE A 60 -0.90 -1.42 6.72
N GLN A 61 -0.53 -2.69 6.78
CA GLN A 61 -0.31 -3.41 8.04
C GLN A 61 0.96 -4.27 7.97
N THR A 62 1.88 -4.09 8.92
CA THR A 62 3.05 -4.99 9.08
C THR A 62 2.78 -6.15 10.03
N SER A 63 1.72 -6.05 10.83
CA SER A 63 1.28 -7.05 11.80
C SER A 63 -0.24 -7.10 11.81
N PRO A 64 -0.85 -8.25 12.14
CA PRO A 64 -2.29 -8.34 12.32
C PRO A 64 -2.75 -7.46 13.49
N ASP A 65 -3.97 -6.94 13.37
CA ASP A 65 -4.58 -6.05 14.35
C ASP A 65 -6.08 -6.34 14.39
N GLU A 66 -6.59 -6.65 15.58
CA GLU A 66 -7.98 -7.04 15.82
C GLU A 66 -8.96 -5.88 15.64
N ASP A 67 -8.49 -4.63 15.72
CA ASP A 67 -9.33 -3.44 15.57
C ASP A 67 -9.59 -3.09 14.11
N ILE A 68 -8.89 -3.71 13.15
CA ILE A 68 -9.02 -3.45 11.71
C ILE A 68 -10.49 -3.45 11.24
N PRO A 69 -11.30 -4.49 11.50
CA PRO A 69 -12.67 -4.52 11.00
C PRO A 69 -13.53 -3.38 11.53
N PHE A 70 -13.35 -3.02 12.81
CA PHE A 70 -14.03 -1.88 13.41
C PHE A 70 -13.56 -0.57 12.77
N ARG A 71 -12.24 -0.36 12.60
CA ARG A 71 -11.68 0.84 11.94
C ARG A 71 -12.21 1.00 10.52
N MET A 72 -12.24 -0.07 9.73
CA MET A 72 -12.77 -0.05 8.37
C MET A 72 -14.24 0.37 8.36
N THR A 73 -15.05 -0.15 9.29
CA THR A 73 -16.45 0.23 9.44
C THR A 73 -16.62 1.68 9.89
N ASP A 74 -15.83 2.14 10.86
CA ASP A 74 -15.88 3.51 11.37
C ASP A 74 -15.54 4.51 10.25
N TYR A 75 -14.47 4.26 9.50
CA TYR A 75 -14.10 5.11 8.36
C TYR A 75 -15.13 5.08 7.24
N ARG A 76 -15.80 3.94 7.00
CA ARG A 76 -16.91 3.87 6.04
C ARG A 76 -18.00 4.88 6.36
N LEU A 77 -18.38 4.96 7.64
CA LEU A 77 -19.44 5.84 8.14
C LEU A 77 -18.99 7.30 8.18
N ARG A 78 -17.73 7.58 8.54
CA ARG A 78 -17.17 8.94 8.53
C ARG A 78 -17.12 9.52 7.12
N VAL A 79 -16.67 8.74 6.14
CA VAL A 79 -16.68 9.16 4.73
C VAL A 79 -18.11 9.35 4.23
N TYR A 80 -19.03 8.41 4.51
CA TYR A 80 -20.43 8.55 4.10
C TYR A 80 -21.08 9.83 4.63
N ARG A 81 -20.81 10.19 5.89
CA ARG A 81 -21.37 11.41 6.51
C ARG A 81 -21.00 12.67 5.73
N ARG A 82 -19.81 12.72 5.13
CA ARG A 82 -19.30 13.91 4.41
C ARG A 82 -19.50 13.83 2.90
N TYR A 83 -19.42 12.63 2.35
CA TYR A 83 -19.48 12.36 0.91
C TYR A 83 -20.50 11.23 0.63
N PRO A 84 -21.80 11.43 0.91
CA PRO A 84 -22.80 10.37 0.85
C PRO A 84 -23.02 9.81 -0.55
N ASN A 85 -22.68 10.58 -1.58
CA ASN A 85 -22.85 10.21 -2.98
C ASN A 85 -21.61 9.52 -3.58
N LYS A 86 -20.48 9.48 -2.87
CA LYS A 86 -19.28 8.80 -3.37
C LYS A 86 -19.33 7.32 -3.01
N GLU A 87 -18.95 6.49 -3.97
CA GLU A 87 -18.63 5.10 -3.69
C GLU A 87 -17.34 5.03 -2.87
N MET A 88 -17.24 4.07 -1.96
CA MET A 88 -16.04 3.89 -1.15
C MET A 88 -15.50 2.48 -1.33
N TYR A 89 -14.25 2.40 -1.79
CA TYR A 89 -13.50 1.16 -1.86
C TYR A 89 -12.51 1.10 -0.71
N GLN A 90 -12.52 -0.01 0.02
CA GLN A 90 -11.77 -0.18 1.25
C GLN A 90 -10.87 -1.39 1.16
N VAL A 91 -9.58 -1.20 1.41
CA VAL A 91 -8.60 -2.28 1.36
C VAL A 91 -7.60 -2.19 2.51
N VAL A 92 -7.37 -3.34 3.15
CA VAL A 92 -6.24 -3.55 4.07
C VAL A 92 -5.15 -4.30 3.32
N ILE A 93 -3.91 -3.82 3.36
CA ILE A 93 -2.78 -4.44 2.69
C ILE A 93 -1.76 -4.90 3.74
N TYR A 94 -1.62 -6.21 3.91
CA TYR A 94 -0.61 -6.80 4.77
C TYR A 94 0.72 -6.95 4.05
N LEU A 95 1.77 -6.36 4.63
CA LEU A 95 3.12 -6.27 4.04
C LEU A 95 4.02 -7.48 4.38
N LYS A 96 3.65 -8.27 5.40
CA LYS A 96 4.46 -9.38 5.93
C LYS A 96 3.63 -10.63 6.19
N PRO A 97 4.14 -11.82 5.83
CA PRO A 97 3.49 -13.09 6.17
C PRO A 97 3.15 -13.19 7.66
N SER A 98 2.00 -13.79 7.92
CA SER A 98 1.50 -14.02 9.28
C SER A 98 0.73 -15.34 9.32
N ASN A 99 0.80 -16.03 10.46
CA ASN A 99 0.01 -17.23 10.74
C ASN A 99 -1.30 -16.90 11.49
N SER A 100 -1.61 -15.63 11.69
CA SER A 100 -2.84 -15.21 12.37
C SER A 100 -4.02 -15.18 11.41
N GLU A 101 -5.14 -15.80 11.80
CA GLU A 101 -6.40 -15.74 11.06
C GLU A 101 -6.93 -14.31 10.84
N LEU A 102 -6.48 -13.34 11.65
CA LEU A 102 -6.84 -11.93 11.50
C LEU A 102 -6.46 -11.37 10.12
N VAL A 103 -5.42 -11.90 9.47
CA VAL A 103 -5.04 -11.47 8.10
C VAL A 103 -6.00 -11.97 7.02
N HIS A 104 -6.98 -12.80 7.38
CA HIS A 104 -8.08 -13.23 6.51
C HIS A 104 -9.40 -12.52 6.84
N GLN A 105 -9.48 -11.81 7.97
CA GLN A 105 -10.71 -11.17 8.41
C GLN A 105 -11.03 -9.93 7.57
N ASN A 106 -12.13 -10.00 6.83
CA ASN A 106 -12.56 -8.95 5.90
C ASN A 106 -13.96 -8.39 6.21
N THR A 107 -14.52 -8.75 7.36
CA THR A 107 -15.88 -8.40 7.75
C THR A 107 -15.91 -7.99 9.22
N PHE A 108 -16.66 -6.92 9.51
CA PHE A 108 -17.08 -6.53 10.85
C PHE A 108 -18.59 -6.79 11.01
N GLU A 109 -18.96 -7.48 12.08
CA GLU A 109 -20.34 -7.88 12.34
C GLU A 109 -20.78 -7.50 13.75
N LEU A 110 -21.95 -6.87 13.83
CA LEU A 110 -22.74 -6.68 15.04
C LEU A 110 -24.18 -7.11 14.75
N THR A 111 -25.03 -7.19 15.78
CA THR A 111 -26.46 -7.42 15.57
C THR A 111 -27.03 -6.35 14.64
N ASN A 112 -27.60 -6.76 13.51
CA ASN A 112 -28.15 -5.89 12.45
C ASN A 112 -27.14 -4.97 11.74
N LEU A 113 -25.84 -5.25 11.81
CA LEU A 113 -24.81 -4.51 11.07
C LEU A 113 -23.74 -5.47 10.55
N ARG A 114 -23.52 -5.44 9.25
CA ARG A 114 -22.44 -6.18 8.58
C ARG A 114 -21.74 -5.24 7.61
N HIS A 115 -20.44 -5.08 7.76
CA HIS A 115 -19.61 -4.30 6.86
C HIS A 115 -18.47 -5.17 6.34
N GLN A 116 -18.32 -5.23 5.02
CA GLN A 116 -17.28 -5.96 4.33
C GLN A 116 -16.30 -4.99 3.69
N PHE A 117 -15.02 -5.33 3.72
CA PHE A 117 -13.92 -4.63 3.07
C PHE A 117 -13.00 -5.65 2.38
N ASN A 118 -11.99 -5.17 1.64
CA ASN A 118 -11.03 -6.02 0.95
C ASN A 118 -9.78 -6.22 1.80
N VAL A 119 -9.18 -7.40 1.69
CA VAL A 119 -7.92 -7.72 2.35
C VAL A 119 -6.97 -8.31 1.32
N ILE A 120 -5.79 -7.70 1.21
CA ILE A 120 -4.70 -8.11 0.36
C ILE A 120 -3.54 -8.55 1.25
N ARG A 121 -2.97 -9.70 0.94
CA ARG A 121 -1.79 -10.24 1.60
C ARG A 121 -0.69 -10.32 0.56
N LEU A 122 0.30 -9.41 0.61
CA LEU A 122 1.25 -9.28 -0.49
C LEU A 122 1.92 -10.60 -0.86
N TRP A 123 2.29 -11.43 0.13
CA TRP A 123 2.93 -12.73 -0.08
C TRP A 123 2.09 -13.77 -0.85
N GLU A 124 0.83 -13.48 -1.15
CA GLU A 124 -0.05 -14.30 -1.99
C GLU A 124 -0.24 -13.72 -3.39
N GLU A 125 0.09 -12.44 -3.58
CA GLU A 125 -0.10 -11.71 -4.83
C GLU A 125 0.91 -12.11 -5.92
N ASN A 126 0.49 -12.02 -7.18
CA ASN A 126 1.36 -12.26 -8.31
C ASN A 126 2.37 -11.10 -8.49
N THR A 127 3.66 -11.42 -8.42
CA THR A 127 4.78 -10.48 -8.58
C THR A 127 4.72 -9.68 -9.88
N ASP A 128 4.26 -10.28 -10.99
CA ASP A 128 4.22 -9.62 -12.30
C ASP A 128 3.31 -8.38 -12.31
N ILE A 129 2.24 -8.36 -11.51
CA ILE A 129 1.34 -7.20 -11.40
C ILE A 129 2.14 -5.99 -10.90
N PHE A 130 3.06 -6.20 -9.97
CA PHE A 130 3.84 -5.14 -9.33
C PHE A 130 5.03 -4.72 -10.19
N LEU A 131 5.66 -5.66 -10.89
CA LEU A 131 6.77 -5.36 -11.82
C LEU A 131 6.33 -4.50 -13.02
N ASN A 132 5.06 -4.60 -13.42
CA ASN A 132 4.51 -3.85 -14.55
C ASN A 132 3.99 -2.45 -14.20
N ASN A 133 3.99 -2.05 -12.91
CA ASN A 133 3.47 -0.75 -12.46
C ASN A 133 4.54 -0.03 -11.63
N SER A 134 4.99 1.13 -12.11
CA SER A 134 6.16 1.82 -11.55
C SER A 134 6.03 2.14 -10.06
N GLY A 135 4.88 2.65 -9.62
CA GLY A 135 4.58 2.98 -8.22
C GLY A 135 4.41 1.76 -7.31
N LEU A 136 4.26 0.57 -7.89
CA LEU A 136 4.11 -0.70 -7.16
C LEU A 136 5.41 -1.49 -7.07
N LEU A 137 6.43 -1.14 -7.85
CA LEU A 137 7.75 -1.79 -7.84
C LEU A 137 8.33 -1.99 -6.42
N PRO A 138 8.27 -1.01 -5.50
CA PRO A 138 8.81 -1.18 -4.16
C PRO A 138 8.17 -2.33 -3.36
N PHE A 139 6.94 -2.73 -3.70
CA PHE A 139 6.22 -3.82 -3.05
C PHE A 139 6.48 -5.19 -3.70
N ALA A 140 7.01 -5.25 -4.93
CA ALA A 140 7.21 -6.50 -5.67
C ALA A 140 8.14 -7.50 -4.94
N VAL A 141 9.10 -7.03 -4.14
CA VAL A 141 9.92 -7.93 -3.32
C VAL A 141 9.07 -8.64 -2.24
N LEU A 142 7.99 -8.01 -1.77
CA LEU A 142 7.11 -8.53 -0.72
C LEU A 142 6.09 -9.54 -1.24
N THR A 143 5.95 -9.70 -2.56
CA THR A 143 4.93 -10.56 -3.16
C THR A 143 5.29 -12.04 -3.14
N ARG A 144 4.47 -12.89 -3.79
CA ARG A 144 4.77 -14.31 -3.97
C ARG A 144 5.90 -14.49 -4.99
N THR A 145 7.12 -14.54 -4.47
CA THR A 145 8.35 -14.81 -5.23
C THR A 145 9.20 -15.88 -4.53
N ASP A 146 9.69 -16.83 -5.32
CA ASP A 146 10.58 -17.90 -4.86
C ASP A 146 12.02 -17.41 -4.64
N ASN A 147 12.40 -16.30 -5.28
CA ASN A 147 13.74 -15.72 -5.18
C ASN A 147 13.68 -14.20 -4.98
N PRO A 148 13.51 -13.71 -3.73
CA PRO A 148 13.41 -12.29 -3.45
C PRO A 148 14.65 -11.47 -3.86
N ARG A 149 15.85 -12.08 -3.91
CA ARG A 149 17.07 -11.38 -4.35
C ARG A 149 17.03 -11.08 -5.83
N GLU A 150 16.66 -12.07 -6.64
CA GLU A 150 16.50 -11.89 -8.09
C GLU A 150 15.38 -10.92 -8.40
N THR A 151 14.28 -10.95 -7.65
CA THR A 151 13.21 -9.94 -7.76
C THR A 151 13.74 -8.53 -7.49
N LEU A 152 14.60 -8.35 -6.49
CA LEU A 152 15.23 -7.03 -6.25
C LEU A 152 16.19 -6.61 -7.37
N THR A 153 16.93 -7.53 -7.96
CA THR A 153 17.75 -7.22 -9.14
C THR A 153 16.89 -6.74 -10.30
N GLN A 154 15.78 -7.42 -10.59
CA GLN A 154 14.84 -7.00 -11.63
C GLN A 154 14.23 -5.62 -11.33
N ILE A 155 13.85 -5.36 -10.06
CA ILE A 155 13.36 -4.05 -9.64
C ILE A 155 14.43 -2.97 -9.87
N ALA A 156 15.70 -3.23 -9.53
CA ALA A 156 16.80 -2.30 -9.75
C ALA A 156 16.99 -1.98 -11.24
N ASP A 157 17.00 -2.99 -12.11
CA ASP A 157 17.12 -2.79 -13.56
C ASP A 157 15.96 -1.95 -14.12
N LEU A 158 14.73 -2.18 -13.64
CA LEU A 158 13.55 -1.41 -14.02
C LEU A 158 13.67 0.06 -13.55
N ILE A 159 14.12 0.28 -12.32
CA ILE A 159 14.36 1.63 -11.77
C ILE A 159 15.45 2.36 -12.56
N ASP A 160 16.54 1.69 -12.93
CA ASP A 160 17.66 2.26 -13.68
C ASP A 160 17.24 2.73 -15.08
N SER A 161 16.28 2.03 -15.68
CA SER A 161 15.71 2.37 -16.99
C SER A 161 14.74 3.56 -16.98
N MET A 162 14.37 4.09 -15.80
CA MET A 162 13.39 5.17 -15.71
C MET A 162 13.94 6.51 -16.21
N PRO A 163 13.19 7.23 -17.07
CA PRO A 163 13.64 8.51 -17.61
C PRO A 163 13.59 9.66 -16.59
N ASN A 164 12.64 9.62 -15.65
CA ASN A 164 12.44 10.69 -14.68
C ASN A 164 13.31 10.46 -13.44
N LYS A 165 14.31 11.32 -13.23
CA LYS A 165 15.26 11.23 -12.12
C LYS A 165 14.63 11.36 -10.73
N GLN A 166 13.59 12.19 -10.59
CA GLN A 166 12.89 12.30 -9.31
C GLN A 166 12.12 11.01 -9.00
N GLN A 167 11.37 10.49 -9.98
CA GLN A 167 10.64 9.23 -9.84
C GLN A 167 11.59 8.05 -9.57
N GLN A 168 12.71 7.99 -10.28
CA GLN A 168 13.78 7.01 -10.04
C GLN A 168 14.26 7.07 -8.58
N SER A 169 14.58 8.26 -8.08
CA SER A 169 15.02 8.46 -6.69
C SER A 169 13.95 8.06 -5.66
N ASP A 170 12.71 8.50 -5.87
CA ASP A 170 11.57 8.20 -4.99
C ASP A 170 11.31 6.68 -4.87
N ILE A 171 11.30 5.97 -6.00
CA ILE A 171 11.05 4.52 -6.06
C ILE A 171 12.26 3.75 -5.51
N SER A 172 13.48 4.19 -5.82
CA SER A 172 14.73 3.60 -5.34
C SER A 172 14.81 3.65 -3.81
N ALA A 173 14.60 4.83 -3.20
CA ALA A 173 14.59 5.00 -1.76
C ALA A 173 13.48 4.17 -1.08
N SER A 174 12.29 4.14 -1.68
CA SER A 174 11.16 3.36 -1.16
C SER A 174 11.43 1.85 -1.21
N THR A 175 12.04 1.36 -2.29
CA THR A 175 12.46 -0.05 -2.47
C THR A 175 13.50 -0.45 -1.42
N ALA A 176 14.49 0.41 -1.17
CA ALA A 176 15.50 0.16 -0.15
C ALA A 176 14.88 0.01 1.26
N ILE A 177 13.86 0.81 1.58
CA ILE A 177 13.15 0.71 2.85
C ILE A 177 12.29 -0.56 2.89
N LEU A 178 11.42 -0.79 1.91
CA LEU A 178 10.47 -1.91 1.93
C LEU A 178 11.15 -3.28 1.82
N SER A 179 12.26 -3.39 1.09
CA SER A 179 13.03 -4.65 1.01
C SER A 179 13.52 -5.16 2.36
N GLY A 180 13.79 -4.25 3.32
CA GLY A 180 14.14 -4.59 4.69
C GLY A 180 13.03 -5.28 5.49
N LEU A 181 11.79 -5.36 4.97
CA LEU A 181 10.72 -6.15 5.58
C LEU A 181 10.88 -7.65 5.32
N LYS A 182 11.51 -8.05 4.22
CA LYS A 182 11.63 -9.46 3.80
C LYS A 182 13.06 -9.98 3.81
N LEU A 183 14.05 -9.11 3.65
CA LEU A 183 15.46 -9.47 3.63
C LEU A 183 16.20 -8.91 4.84
N ASP A 184 17.07 -9.72 5.44
CA ASP A 184 17.99 -9.28 6.49
C ASP A 184 18.90 -8.15 5.98
N GLN A 185 19.18 -7.15 6.83
CA GLN A 185 19.89 -5.93 6.46
C GLN A 185 21.26 -6.18 5.80
N ASP A 186 21.95 -7.26 6.13
CA ASP A 186 23.24 -7.62 5.52
C ASP A 186 23.13 -8.09 4.06
N SER A 187 21.96 -8.58 3.64
CA SER A 187 21.66 -8.90 2.24
C SER A 187 21.23 -7.68 1.42
N VAL A 188 20.80 -6.61 2.10
CA VAL A 188 20.35 -5.36 1.46
C VAL A 188 21.51 -4.40 1.21
N LYS A 189 22.60 -4.45 2.00
CA LYS A 189 23.78 -3.57 1.85
C LYS A 189 24.43 -3.57 0.44
N PRO A 190 24.63 -4.72 -0.25
CA PRO A 190 25.17 -4.71 -1.62
C PRO A 190 24.22 -4.04 -2.62
N LEU A 191 22.90 -4.17 -2.40
CA LEU A 191 21.85 -3.57 -3.23
C LEU A 191 21.63 -2.10 -2.90
N GLN A 192 21.82 -1.69 -1.64
CA GLN A 192 21.89 -0.28 -1.25
C GLN A 192 23.03 0.42 -1.97
N ASN A 193 24.18 -0.21 -2.19
CA ASN A 193 25.24 0.42 -2.99
C ASN A 193 24.81 0.59 -4.46
N ILE A 194 24.06 -0.35 -5.04
CA ILE A 194 23.50 -0.21 -6.39
C ILE A 194 22.45 0.92 -6.42
N ILE A 195 21.55 0.97 -5.44
CA ILE A 195 20.48 1.96 -5.28
C ILE A 195 21.03 3.37 -4.94
N ILE A 196 22.09 3.47 -4.13
CA ILE A 196 22.75 4.72 -3.73
C ILE A 196 23.61 5.28 -4.88
N ILE A 197 24.24 4.43 -5.69
CA ILE A 197 25.01 4.88 -6.87
C ILE A 197 24.09 5.51 -7.93
N VAL A 198 22.82 5.10 -7.99
CA VAL A 198 21.84 5.60 -8.97
C VAL A 198 21.17 6.91 -8.51
N GLY A 199 21.27 7.24 -7.22
CA GLY A 199 20.70 8.45 -6.61
C GLY A 199 21.66 9.63 -6.40
N ALA A 200 22.89 9.57 -6.93
CA ALA A 200 23.88 10.64 -6.87
C ALA A 200 24.16 11.29 -8.24
#